data_AF-Q9YHF8-F1
#
_entry.id   AF-Q9YHF8-F1
#
_cell.length_a   1.000
_cell.length_b   1.000
_cell.length_c   1.000
_cell.angle_alpha   90.00
_cell.angle_beta   90.00
_cell.angle_gamma   90.00
#
_symmetry.space_group_name_H-M   'P 1'
#
loop_
_entity.id
_entity.type
_entity.pdbx_description
1 polymer ?
#
loop_
_entity_poly.entity_id
_entity_poly.type
_entity_poly.pdbx_seq_one_letter_code
_entity_poly.pdbx_strand_id
1 'polypeptide(L)'
;QTPQTITKETGESRTINCVLRDSNCALSSTYWYRKTSGSTNEENISKGGRYVETVNSGSKSFSLRINDLTVEDSGTYRCKHGGRYYDCSPGYIYDLYGGGTVVTVNPGIPLSPPIVSLLHSATEEQRANGFVQL
;
A
#
# COMPACT_ATOMS: atom_id res chain seq x y z
N GLN A 1 2.07 -17.36 1.26
CA GLN A 1 1.99 -15.89 1.09
C GLN A 1 2.69 -15.24 2.28
N THR A 2 3.52 -14.23 2.05
CA THR A 2 4.31 -13.55 3.10
C THR A 2 4.50 -12.06 2.79
N PRO A 3 4.65 -11.19 3.80
CA PRO A 3 4.48 -11.48 5.24
C PRO A 3 2.99 -11.70 5.61
N GLN A 4 2.72 -12.12 6.85
CA GLN A 4 1.34 -12.22 7.35
C GLN A 4 0.74 -10.86 7.73
N THR A 5 1.59 -9.93 8.19
CA THR A 5 1.17 -8.59 8.63
C THR A 5 2.16 -7.54 8.12
N ILE A 6 1.63 -6.37 7.76
CA ILE A 6 2.35 -5.18 7.34
C ILE A 6 1.75 -3.98 8.07
N THR A 7 2.59 -3.16 8.67
CA THR A 7 2.22 -1.84 9.20
C THR A 7 3.13 -0.80 8.57
N LYS A 8 2.52 0.20 7.93
CA LYS A 8 3.22 1.22 7.14
C LYS A 8 2.54 2.58 7.25
N GLU A 9 3.25 3.64 6.90
CA GLU A 9 2.71 5.00 6.84
C GLU A 9 2.26 5.34 5.40
N THR A 10 1.35 6.31 5.27
CA THR A 10 0.93 6.84 3.97
C THR A 10 2.12 7.28 3.12
N GLY A 11 2.08 6.99 1.81
CA GLY A 11 3.12 7.31 0.85
C GLY A 11 4.23 6.26 0.74
N GLU A 12 4.37 5.37 1.72
CA GLU A 12 5.31 4.25 1.62
C GLU A 12 4.84 3.20 0.60
N SER A 13 5.70 2.22 0.30
CA SER A 13 5.35 1.11 -0.58
C SER A 13 5.71 -0.22 0.04
N ARG A 14 4.92 -1.26 -0.24
CA ARG A 14 5.23 -2.62 0.25
C ARG A 14 4.90 -3.71 -0.76
N THR A 15 5.68 -4.78 -0.69
CA THR A 15 5.54 -5.97 -1.52
C THR A 15 5.03 -7.14 -0.70
N ILE A 16 4.01 -7.82 -1.23
CA ILE A 16 3.47 -9.08 -0.73
C ILE A 16 3.92 -10.18 -1.69
N ASN A 17 4.52 -11.25 -1.15
CA ASN A 17 5.03 -12.37 -1.92
C ASN A 17 4.08 -13.57 -1.83
N CYS A 18 3.91 -14.26 -2.95
CA CYS A 18 3.17 -15.50 -3.05
C CYS A 18 4.06 -16.55 -3.74
N VAL A 19 4.14 -17.73 -3.13
CA VAL A 19 4.94 -18.85 -3.65
C VAL A 19 4.05 -20.08 -3.61
N LEU A 20 3.91 -20.76 -4.74
CA LEU A 20 3.26 -22.05 -4.82
C LEU A 20 4.27 -23.12 -4.40
N ARG A 21 4.09 -23.65 -3.18
CA ARG A 21 4.91 -24.73 -2.63
C ARG A 21 4.27 -26.08 -2.90
N ASP A 22 5.09 -27.12 -2.87
CA ASP A 22 4.66 -28.52 -2.81
C ASP A 22 3.66 -28.92 -3.92
N SER A 23 3.84 -28.32 -5.09
CA SER A 23 3.02 -28.56 -6.26
C SER A 23 3.91 -28.81 -7.48
N ASN A 24 3.58 -29.85 -8.24
CA ASN A 24 4.22 -30.17 -9.51
C ASN A 24 3.71 -29.31 -10.67
N CYS A 25 2.78 -28.42 -10.37
CA CYS A 25 2.08 -27.59 -11.32
C CYS A 25 2.90 -26.41 -11.82
N ALA A 26 2.73 -26.09 -13.10
CA ALA A 26 3.21 -24.84 -13.65
C ALA A 26 2.39 -23.64 -13.11
N LEU A 27 3.03 -22.48 -13.01
CA LEU A 27 2.36 -21.22 -12.71
C LEU A 27 1.68 -20.67 -13.97
N SER A 28 0.39 -20.96 -14.16
CA SER A 28 -0.37 -20.41 -15.31
C SER A 28 -0.88 -18.99 -15.05
N SER A 29 -1.75 -18.84 -14.05
CA SER A 29 -2.47 -17.58 -13.81
C SER A 29 -2.33 -17.12 -12.37
N THR A 30 -2.19 -15.81 -12.18
CA THR A 30 -2.08 -15.17 -10.87
C THR A 30 -3.18 -14.14 -10.71
N TYR A 31 -3.75 -14.09 -9.52
CA TYR A 31 -4.75 -13.09 -9.14
C TYR A 31 -4.46 -12.56 -7.75
N TRP A 32 -4.88 -11.32 -7.53
CA TRP A 32 -4.81 -10.66 -6.24
C TRP A 32 -6.19 -10.18 -5.86
N TYR A 33 -6.50 -10.34 -4.59
CA TYR A 33 -7.75 -9.93 -4.01
C TYR A 33 -7.51 -9.12 -2.76
N ARG A 34 -8.48 -8.28 -2.43
CA ARG A 34 -8.44 -7.44 -1.25
C ARG A 34 -9.80 -7.37 -0.59
N LYS A 35 -9.79 -7.56 0.71
CA LYS A 35 -10.91 -7.22 1.59
C LYS A 35 -10.52 -5.97 2.37
N THR A 36 -11.12 -4.84 2.03
CA THR A 36 -10.87 -3.56 2.73
C THR A 36 -11.28 -3.66 4.20
N SER A 37 -10.60 -2.90 5.07
CA SER A 37 -10.97 -2.83 6.48
C SER A 37 -12.43 -2.38 6.64
N GLY A 38 -13.22 -3.14 7.40
CA GLY A 38 -14.65 -2.87 7.60
C GLY A 38 -15.59 -3.45 6.54
N SER A 39 -15.07 -3.96 5.41
CA SER A 39 -15.87 -4.69 4.41
C SER A 39 -15.99 -6.16 4.77
N THR A 40 -17.08 -6.81 4.35
CA THR A 40 -17.22 -8.27 4.35
C THR A 40 -16.78 -8.91 3.04
N ASN A 41 -16.78 -8.14 1.96
CA ASN A 41 -16.55 -8.60 0.59
C ASN A 41 -15.06 -8.53 0.22
N GLU A 42 -14.64 -9.50 -0.59
CA GLU A 42 -13.30 -9.55 -1.16
C GLU A 42 -13.40 -9.20 -2.66
N GLU A 43 -12.57 -8.25 -3.09
CA GLU A 43 -12.60 -7.66 -4.42
C GLU A 43 -11.34 -8.02 -5.20
N ASN A 44 -11.45 -8.16 -6.52
CA ASN A 44 -10.29 -8.38 -7.37
C ASN A 44 -9.47 -7.09 -7.51
N ILE A 45 -8.16 -7.21 -7.36
CA ILE A 45 -7.24 -6.10 -7.64
C ILE A 45 -6.86 -6.17 -9.11
N SER A 46 -7.25 -5.13 -9.85
CA SER A 46 -6.72 -4.89 -11.19
C SER A 46 -5.25 -4.48 -11.10
N LYS A 47 -4.40 -5.15 -11.88
CA LYS A 47 -2.97 -4.88 -11.95
C LYS A 47 -2.74 -3.64 -12.83
N GLY A 48 -1.77 -2.81 -12.44
CA GLY A 48 -1.47 -1.53 -13.10
C GLY A 48 -1.57 -0.34 -12.14
N GLY A 49 -1.08 0.81 -12.59
CA GLY A 49 -1.00 2.01 -11.77
C GLY A 49 -0.13 1.78 -10.53
N ARG A 50 -0.71 1.96 -9.33
CA ARG A 50 -0.01 1.75 -8.06
C ARG A 50 0.25 0.27 -7.73
N TYR A 51 -0.46 -0.65 -8.36
CA TYR A 51 -0.39 -2.10 -8.11
C TYR A 51 0.48 -2.80 -9.16
N VAL A 52 1.73 -3.11 -8.82
CA VAL A 52 2.71 -3.71 -9.73
C VAL A 52 2.92 -5.18 -9.39
N GLU A 53 2.58 -6.06 -10.32
CA GLU A 53 2.87 -7.49 -10.19
C GLU A 53 4.22 -7.83 -10.81
N THR A 54 4.94 -8.75 -10.17
CA THR A 54 6.11 -9.43 -10.75
C THR A 54 5.89 -10.93 -10.67
N VAL A 55 6.09 -11.64 -11.79
CA VAL A 55 5.88 -13.08 -11.88
C VAL A 55 7.20 -13.76 -12.21
N ASN A 56 7.53 -14.81 -11.47
CA ASN A 56 8.62 -15.72 -11.75
C ASN A 56 8.05 -17.14 -11.84
N SER A 57 7.82 -17.60 -13.07
CA SER A 57 7.28 -18.93 -13.36
C SER A 57 8.24 -20.05 -12.96
N GLY A 58 9.56 -19.85 -13.13
CA GLY A 58 10.58 -20.84 -12.80
C GLY A 58 10.61 -21.20 -11.31
N SER A 59 10.49 -20.20 -10.43
CA SER A 59 10.38 -20.41 -8.98
C SER A 59 8.93 -20.54 -8.49
N LYS A 60 7.95 -20.61 -9.40
CA LYS A 60 6.50 -20.68 -9.10
C LYS A 60 6.08 -19.63 -8.07
N SER A 61 6.58 -18.42 -8.24
CA SER A 61 6.36 -17.32 -7.31
C SER A 61 5.95 -16.05 -8.04
N PHE A 62 5.17 -15.22 -7.36
CA PHE A 62 4.77 -13.92 -7.84
C PHE A 62 4.58 -12.98 -6.66
N SER A 63 4.65 -11.69 -6.91
CA SER A 63 4.55 -10.67 -5.87
C SER A 63 3.73 -9.49 -6.33
N LEU A 64 2.99 -8.87 -5.41
CA LEU A 64 2.31 -7.61 -5.61
C LEU A 64 3.02 -6.52 -4.83
N ARG A 65 3.57 -5.52 -5.52
CA ARG A 65 4.04 -4.28 -4.93
C ARG A 65 2.92 -3.25 -4.99
N ILE A 66 2.57 -2.68 -3.85
CA ILE A 66 1.62 -1.59 -3.69
C ILE A 66 2.46 -0.33 -3.48
N ASN A 67 2.41 0.59 -4.44
CA ASN A 67 3.10 1.88 -4.37
C ASN A 67 2.22 2.93 -3.71
N ASP A 68 2.85 3.91 -3.06
CA ASP A 68 2.17 5.12 -2.54
C ASP A 68 0.92 4.77 -1.71
N LEU A 69 1.11 3.98 -0.65
CA LEU A 69 0.05 3.45 0.21
C LEU A 69 -0.82 4.58 0.77
N THR A 70 -2.13 4.37 0.81
CA THR A 70 -3.08 5.27 1.49
C THR A 70 -3.80 4.55 2.62
N VAL A 71 -4.48 5.29 3.50
CA VAL A 71 -5.24 4.68 4.61
C VAL A 71 -6.34 3.74 4.09
N GLU A 72 -6.91 4.08 2.92
CA GLU A 72 -7.87 3.28 2.18
C GLU A 72 -7.27 2.02 1.58
N ASP A 73 -5.94 1.83 1.62
CA ASP A 73 -5.25 0.58 1.27
C ASP A 73 -5.19 -0.42 2.44
N SER A 74 -5.63 -0.04 3.64
CA SER A 74 -5.73 -0.95 4.78
C SER A 74 -6.75 -2.09 4.56
N GLY A 75 -6.35 -3.32 4.82
CA GLY A 75 -7.20 -4.49 4.63
C GLY A 75 -6.43 -5.81 4.55
N THR A 76 -7.12 -6.88 4.20
CA THR A 76 -6.49 -8.19 3.98
C THR A 76 -6.33 -8.46 2.49
N TYR A 77 -5.09 -8.65 2.06
CA TYR A 77 -4.74 -8.98 0.69
C TYR A 77 -4.52 -10.48 0.55
N ARG A 78 -4.96 -11.08 -0.55
CA ARG A 78 -4.81 -12.52 -0.80
C ARG A 78 -4.41 -12.79 -2.23
N CYS A 79 -3.36 -13.59 -2.41
CA CYS A 79 -3.04 -14.13 -3.72
C CYS A 79 -3.92 -15.33 -4.03
N LYS A 80 -4.20 -15.55 -5.31
CA LYS A 80 -4.79 -16.78 -5.83
C LYS A 80 -3.96 -17.24 -7.02
N HIS A 81 -3.66 -18.53 -7.02
CA HIS A 81 -3.12 -19.24 -8.16
C HIS A 81 -4.28 -19.90 -8.91
N GLY A 82 -4.37 -19.64 -10.22
CA GLY A 82 -5.22 -20.40 -11.13
C GLY A 82 -4.39 -21.37 -11.94
N GLY A 83 -4.62 -22.67 -11.76
CA GLY A 83 -4.01 -23.72 -12.56
C GLY A 83 -4.80 -23.96 -13.85
N ARG A 84 -4.11 -24.24 -14.97
CA ARG A 84 -4.79 -24.79 -16.16
C ARG A 84 -4.85 -26.31 -16.09
N TYR A 85 -5.88 -26.84 -16.73
CA TYR A 85 -6.23 -28.26 -16.81
C TYR A 85 -5.08 -29.19 -17.23
N TYR A 86 -4.10 -28.71 -18.00
CA TYR A 86 -2.98 -29.53 -18.49
C TYR A 86 -1.68 -29.38 -17.68
N ASP A 87 -1.64 -28.51 -16.66
CA ASP A 87 -0.38 -28.16 -15.98
C ASP A 87 0.05 -29.19 -14.93
N CYS A 88 -0.81 -30.13 -14.52
CA CYS A 88 -0.51 -31.04 -13.40
C CYS A 88 -1.16 -32.42 -13.43
N SER A 89 -2.42 -32.51 -13.88
CA SER A 89 -3.20 -33.75 -13.92
C SER A 89 -4.47 -33.56 -14.75
N PRO A 90 -4.81 -34.49 -15.66
CA PRO A 90 -6.07 -34.43 -16.38
C PRO A 90 -7.24 -34.68 -15.42
N GLY A 91 -8.13 -33.69 -15.25
CA GLY A 91 -9.44 -33.90 -14.62
C GLY A 91 -9.95 -32.85 -13.62
N TYR A 92 -9.11 -31.93 -13.11
CA TYR A 92 -9.54 -31.00 -12.06
C TYR A 92 -8.94 -29.59 -12.21
N ILE A 93 -9.80 -28.56 -12.21
CA ILE A 93 -9.41 -27.18 -11.97
C ILE A 93 -9.30 -27.03 -10.45
N TYR A 94 -8.15 -26.57 -9.94
CA TYR A 94 -8.00 -26.27 -8.52
C TYR A 94 -7.51 -24.83 -8.35
N ASP A 95 -8.29 -24.07 -7.60
CA ASP A 95 -7.97 -22.70 -7.20
C ASP A 95 -7.25 -22.75 -5.85
N LEU A 96 -6.01 -22.27 -5.79
CA LEU A 96 -5.25 -22.20 -4.53
C LEU A 96 -5.17 -20.76 -4.05
N TYR A 97 -5.64 -20.54 -2.83
CA TYR A 97 -5.59 -19.24 -2.18
C TYR A 97 -4.41 -19.17 -1.20
N GLY A 98 -3.75 -18.02 -1.16
CA GLY A 98 -2.80 -17.71 -0.12
C GLY A 98 -3.47 -17.53 1.24
N GLY A 99 -2.70 -17.65 2.31
CA GLY A 99 -3.19 -17.45 3.69
C GLY A 99 -3.57 -16.00 4.05
N GLY A 100 -3.37 -15.04 3.14
CA GLY A 100 -3.67 -13.63 3.39
C GLY A 100 -2.50 -12.86 4.02
N THR A 101 -2.52 -11.54 3.83
CA THR A 101 -1.61 -10.57 4.42
C THR A 101 -2.45 -9.40 4.90
N VAL A 102 -2.43 -9.12 6.20
CA VAL A 102 -3.08 -7.95 6.79
C VAL A 102 -2.17 -6.74 6.59
N VAL A 103 -2.70 -5.71 5.95
CA VAL A 103 -2.01 -4.44 5.73
C VAL A 103 -2.73 -3.37 6.54
N THR A 104 -1.98 -2.66 7.38
CA THR A 104 -2.43 -1.49 8.13
C THR A 104 -1.61 -0.30 7.65
N VAL A 105 -2.30 0.74 7.18
CA VAL A 105 -1.68 2.01 6.76
C VAL A 105 -2.12 3.10 7.71
N ASN A 106 -1.16 3.69 8.41
CA ASN A 106 -1.38 4.81 9.30
C ASN A 106 -1.34 6.13 8.51
N PRO A 107 -2.18 7.12 8.88
CA PRO A 107 -2.08 8.44 8.29
C PRO A 107 -0.72 9.05 8.66
N GLY A 108 0.00 9.53 7.64
CA GLY A 108 1.25 10.24 7.86
C GLY A 108 1.07 11.45 8.79
N ILE A 109 2.13 11.82 9.51
CA ILE A 109 2.10 13.02 10.35
C ILE A 109 1.78 14.23 9.45
N PRO A 110 0.74 15.02 9.74
CA PRO A 110 0.51 16.25 9.01
C PRO A 110 1.75 17.13 9.19
N LEU A 111 2.45 17.42 8.08
CA LEU A 111 3.52 18.41 8.10
C LEU A 111 2.90 19.70 8.63
N SER A 112 3.41 20.19 9.76
CA SER A 112 2.94 21.45 10.33
C SER A 112 2.98 22.52 9.23
N PRO A 113 1.94 23.35 9.08
CA PRO A 113 1.99 24.43 8.09
C PRO A 113 3.24 25.28 8.34
N PRO A 114 3.91 25.79 7.29
CA PRO A 114 5.12 26.59 7.44
C PRO A 114 4.80 27.76 8.38
N ILE A 115 5.60 27.89 9.46
CA ILE A 115 5.49 29.02 10.37
C ILE A 115 5.95 30.26 9.58
N VAL A 116 5.01 31.03 9.05
CA VAL A 116 5.29 32.34 8.48
C VAL A 116 5.52 33.30 9.64
N SER A 117 6.77 33.51 10.02
CA SER A 117 7.12 34.57 10.97
C SER A 117 7.00 35.92 10.27
N LEU A 118 5.85 36.60 10.41
CA LEU A 118 5.75 38.02 10.09
C LEU A 118 6.56 38.82 11.12
N LEU A 119 7.83 39.10 10.80
CA LEU A 119 8.60 40.13 11.48
C LEU A 119 8.00 41.49 11.10
N HIS A 120 7.15 42.03 11.96
CA HIS A 120 6.73 43.43 11.87
C HIS A 120 7.90 44.30 12.28
N SER A 121 8.53 44.96 11.31
CA SER A 121 9.54 45.98 11.54
C SER A 121 8.85 47.21 12.12
N ALA A 122 8.98 47.45 13.43
CA ALA A 122 8.60 48.70 14.05
C ALA A 122 9.60 49.77 13.62
N THR A 123 9.30 50.48 12.53
CA THR A 123 9.96 51.77 12.26
C THR A 123 9.42 52.80 13.24
N GLU A 124 10.32 53.42 13.97
CA GLU A 124 10.09 54.47 14.96
C GLU A 124 9.22 55.60 14.38
N GLU A 125 8.01 55.75 14.90
CA GLU A 125 7.28 57.02 14.85
C GLU A 125 6.85 57.38 16.28
N GLN A 126 7.83 57.74 17.12
CA GLN A 126 7.54 58.54 18.31
C GLN A 126 7.22 59.96 17.88
N ARG A 127 5.92 60.13 17.60
CA ARG A 127 5.24 61.40 17.43
C ARG A 127 5.47 62.30 18.65
N ALA A 128 5.94 63.52 18.36
CA ALA A 128 5.91 64.77 19.11
C ALA A 128 5.15 64.82 20.47
N ASN A 129 5.74 65.50 21.48
CA ASN A 129 5.18 66.72 22.12
C ASN A 129 6.05 67.28 23.28
N GLY A 130 6.61 68.48 23.06
CA GLY A 130 6.55 69.63 23.99
C GLY A 130 7.42 69.67 25.25
N PHE A 131 8.44 70.55 25.28
CA PHE A 131 8.80 71.33 26.46
C PHE A 131 9.50 72.65 26.05
N VAL A 132 8.87 73.79 26.34
CA VAL A 132 9.46 75.14 26.28
C VAL A 132 9.99 75.45 27.69
N GLN A 133 11.20 76.00 27.79
CA GLN A 133 11.75 76.47 29.06
C GLN A 133 12.09 77.96 28.98
N LEU A 134 11.69 78.68 30.04
CA LEU A 134 11.77 80.13 30.26
C LEU A 134 13.16 80.73 30.07
#